data_AF-A0A925ETE4-F1
#
_entry.id   AF-A0A925ETE4-F1
#
_cell.length_a   1.000
_cell.length_b   1.000
_cell.length_c   1.000
_cell.angle_alpha   90.00
_cell.angle_beta   90.00
_cell.angle_gamma   90.00
#
_symmetry.space_group_name_H-M   'P 1'
#
loop_
_entity.id
_entity.type
_entity.pdbx_description
1 polymer ?
#
loop_
_entity_poly.entity_id
_entity_poly.type
_entity_poly.pdbx_seq_one_letter_code
_entity_poly.pdbx_strand_id
1 'polypeptide(L)'
;MGDLLPRLKAEPLSSERKAQIMEMLETIFVAKFPNLTRREIETMLKIDSLRNTRVFQEGMEEGRQEGELRGQREMLLQFMTLKFGSLSAQVVSQIQASESTEKLQQLADAIIHSPDLQTFLQNL
;
A
#
# COMPACT_ATOMS: atom_id res chain seq x y z
N MET A 1 0.23 -54.58 -12.73
CA MET A 1 -0.36 -53.31 -12.25
C MET A 1 0.63 -52.73 -11.24
N GLY A 2 1.65 -52.01 -11.74
CA GLY A 2 2.79 -51.58 -10.94
C GLY A 2 2.40 -50.51 -9.95
N ASP A 3 2.78 -50.74 -8.70
CA ASP A 3 2.47 -49.94 -7.52
C ASP A 3 2.74 -48.44 -7.74
N LEU A 4 1.69 -47.61 -7.63
CA LEU A 4 1.77 -46.15 -7.80
C LEU A 4 2.20 -45.44 -6.50
N LEU A 5 2.30 -46.17 -5.38
CA LEU A 5 2.66 -45.63 -4.07
C LEU A 5 4.13 -45.20 -3.88
N PRO A 6 5.14 -45.74 -4.60
CA PRO A 6 6.52 -45.28 -4.44
C PRO A 6 6.78 -43.91 -5.08
N ARG A 7 6.04 -43.56 -6.14
CA ARG A 7 6.25 -42.30 -6.89
C ARG A 7 5.82 -41.06 -6.13
N LEU A 8 4.93 -41.21 -5.15
CA LEU A 8 4.51 -40.10 -4.29
C LEU A 8 5.49 -39.78 -3.15
N LYS A 9 6.51 -40.62 -2.92
CA LYS A 9 7.41 -40.50 -1.75
C LYS A 9 8.78 -39.89 -2.02
N ALA A 10 9.13 -39.52 -3.26
CA ALA A 10 10.52 -39.12 -3.54
C ALA A 10 10.73 -38.14 -4.71
N GLU A 11 9.80 -37.26 -5.03
CA GLU A 11 10.18 -36.06 -5.79
C GLU A 11 10.40 -34.90 -4.81
N PRO A 12 11.65 -34.47 -4.58
CA PRO A 12 11.89 -33.22 -3.87
C PRO A 12 11.13 -32.13 -4.64
N LEU A 13 10.25 -31.41 -3.95
CA LEU A 13 9.56 -30.26 -4.53
C LEU A 13 10.59 -29.36 -5.22
N SER A 14 10.33 -29.00 -6.48
CA SER A 14 11.17 -28.04 -7.20
C SER A 14 11.22 -26.73 -6.43
N SER A 15 12.29 -25.96 -6.62
CA SER A 15 12.48 -24.68 -5.95
C SER A 15 11.30 -23.72 -6.23
N GLU A 16 10.75 -23.77 -7.44
CA GLU A 16 9.60 -22.98 -7.86
C GLU A 16 8.33 -23.38 -7.08
N ARG A 17 8.07 -24.68 -6.93
CA ARG A 17 6.90 -25.16 -6.15
C ARG A 17 7.02 -24.80 -4.67
N LYS A 18 8.23 -24.87 -4.12
CA LYS A 18 8.48 -24.44 -2.72
C LYS A 18 8.21 -22.94 -2.55
N ALA A 19 8.67 -22.12 -3.50
CA ALA A 19 8.41 -20.68 -3.48
C ALA A 19 6.91 -20.37 -3.55
N GLN A 20 6.16 -21.02 -4.45
CA GLN A 20 4.72 -20.84 -4.58
C GLN A 20 3.95 -21.24 -3.30
N ILE A 21 4.32 -22.37 -2.68
CA ILE A 21 3.70 -22.81 -1.42
C ILE A 21 4.00 -21.79 -0.32
N MET A 22 5.25 -21.30 -0.25
CA MET A 22 5.62 -20.29 0.75
C MET A 22 4.85 -19.00 0.58
N GLU A 23 4.75 -18.49 -0.64
CA GLU A 23 4.00 -17.27 -0.94
C GLU A 23 2.50 -17.41 -0.58
N MET A 24 1.92 -18.58 -0.87
CA MET A 24 0.54 -18.89 -0.47
C MET A 24 0.39 -18.91 1.06
N LEU A 25 1.33 -19.52 1.78
CA LEU A 25 1.32 -19.54 3.25
C LEU A 25 1.45 -18.13 3.82
N GLU A 26 2.38 -17.31 3.32
CA GLU A 26 2.54 -15.92 3.76
C GLU A 26 1.24 -15.12 3.59
N THR A 27 0.61 -15.24 2.42
CA THR A 27 -0.68 -14.62 2.13
C THR A 27 -1.76 -15.07 3.12
N ILE A 28 -1.87 -16.38 3.38
CA ILE A 28 -2.82 -16.93 4.35
C ILE A 28 -2.54 -16.40 5.75
N PHE A 29 -1.28 -16.36 6.17
CA PHE A 29 -0.92 -15.95 7.52
C PHE A 29 -1.25 -14.48 7.78
N VAL A 30 -0.88 -13.60 6.85
CA VAL A 30 -1.21 -12.16 6.92
C VAL A 30 -2.73 -11.95 6.91
N ALA A 31 -3.47 -12.67 6.06
CA ALA A 31 -4.91 -12.48 5.93
C ALA A 31 -5.73 -13.11 7.08
N LYS A 32 -5.35 -14.28 7.57
CA LYS A 32 -6.13 -15.04 8.58
C LYS A 32 -5.68 -14.76 10.01
N PHE A 33 -4.46 -14.29 10.20
CA PHE A 33 -3.90 -14.00 11.52
C PHE A 33 -3.33 -12.58 11.58
N PRO A 34 -4.17 -11.55 11.40
CA PRO A 34 -3.72 -10.15 11.29
C PRO A 34 -3.04 -9.60 12.56
N ASN A 35 -3.22 -10.28 13.70
CA ASN A 35 -2.62 -9.88 14.98
C ASN A 35 -1.23 -10.51 15.21
N LEU A 36 -0.78 -11.42 14.34
CA LEU A 36 0.57 -11.96 14.44
C LEU A 36 1.58 -10.90 14.03
N THR A 37 2.60 -10.74 14.86
CA THR A 37 3.76 -9.95 14.51
C THR A 37 4.57 -10.65 13.43
N ARG A 38 5.34 -9.86 12.66
CA ARG A 38 6.29 -10.40 11.67
C ARG A 38 7.17 -11.52 12.24
N ARG A 39 7.68 -11.35 13.47
CA ARG A 39 8.57 -12.33 14.11
C ARG A 39 7.86 -13.65 14.41
N GLU A 40 6.59 -13.60 14.79
CA GLU A 40 5.79 -14.80 15.04
C GLU A 40 5.54 -15.55 13.74
N ILE A 41 5.24 -14.85 12.64
CA ILE A 41 5.10 -15.44 11.30
C ILE A 41 6.41 -16.09 10.85
N GLU A 42 7.55 -15.39 10.97
CA GLU A 42 8.89 -15.92 10.65
C GLU A 42 9.18 -17.21 11.44
N THR A 43 8.84 -17.23 12.72
CA THR A 43 9.01 -18.40 13.60
C THR A 43 8.12 -19.56 13.19
N MET A 44 6.84 -19.30 12.88
CA MET A 44 5.87 -20.32 12.47
C MET A 44 6.22 -20.94 11.12
N LEU A 45 6.69 -20.13 10.16
CA LEU A 45 7.08 -20.57 8.83
C LEU A 45 8.52 -21.09 8.76
N LYS A 46 9.31 -20.93 9.84
CA LYS A 46 10.74 -21.30 9.91
C LYS A 46 11.57 -20.68 8.78
N ILE A 47 11.35 -19.39 8.54
CA ILE A 47 12.07 -18.60 7.53
C ILE A 47 12.97 -17.56 8.19
N ASP A 48 14.06 -17.20 7.52
CA ASP A 48 15.04 -16.24 8.04
C ASP A 48 14.49 -14.80 8.08
N SER A 49 13.68 -14.42 7.10
CA SER A 49 13.14 -13.06 6.98
C SER A 49 11.90 -13.01 6.10
N LEU A 50 10.79 -12.54 6.65
CA LEU A 50 9.57 -12.24 5.89
C LEU A 50 9.79 -11.03 4.97
N ARG A 51 10.78 -10.18 5.26
CA ARG A 51 11.05 -8.95 4.47
C ARG A 51 11.49 -9.21 3.04
N ASN A 52 12.07 -10.39 2.79
CA ASN A 52 12.56 -10.77 1.46
C ASN A 52 11.47 -11.39 0.59
N THR A 53 10.25 -11.51 1.11
CA THR A 53 9.13 -12.14 0.43
C THR A 53 8.38 -11.15 -0.45
N ARG A 54 7.73 -11.67 -1.50
CA ARG A 54 6.96 -10.86 -2.45
C ARG A 54 5.80 -10.15 -1.75
N VAL A 55 5.04 -10.89 -0.94
CA VAL A 55 3.88 -10.36 -0.18
C VAL A 55 4.28 -9.19 0.73
N PHE A 56 5.42 -9.30 1.42
CA PHE A 56 5.89 -8.21 2.28
C PHE A 56 6.32 -6.98 1.49
N GLN A 57 7.02 -7.17 0.36
CA GLN A 57 7.47 -6.06 -0.49
C GLN A 57 6.31 -5.32 -1.14
N GLU A 58 5.30 -6.06 -1.61
CA GLU A 58 4.07 -5.49 -2.16
C GLU A 58 3.34 -4.64 -1.11
N GLY A 59 3.12 -5.17 0.09
CA GLY A 59 2.47 -4.40 1.17
C GLY A 59 3.27 -3.17 1.61
N MET A 60 4.60 -3.22 1.57
CA MET A 60 5.44 -2.04 1.83
C MET A 60 5.33 -0.98 0.74
N GLU A 61 5.24 -1.39 -0.52
CA GLU A 61 5.10 -0.47 -1.65
C GLU A 61 3.70 0.16 -1.68
N GLU A 62 2.64 -0.62 -1.44
CA GLU A 62 1.28 -0.10 -1.26
C GLU A 62 1.23 0.92 -0.11
N GLY A 63 1.79 0.58 1.05
CA GLY A 63 1.84 1.49 2.20
C GLY A 63 2.65 2.77 1.91
N ARG A 64 3.71 2.68 1.09
CA ARG A 64 4.49 3.85 0.64
C ARG A 64 3.64 4.76 -0.25
N GLN A 65 2.92 4.19 -1.22
CA GLN A 65 2.05 4.93 -2.14
C GLN A 65 0.87 5.59 -1.39
N GLU A 66 0.22 4.86 -0.48
CA GLU A 66 -0.83 5.40 0.37
C GLU A 66 -0.32 6.52 1.28
N GLY A 67 0.87 6.34 1.86
CA GLY A 67 1.53 7.34 2.70
C GLY A 67 1.86 8.62 1.93
N GLU A 68 2.34 8.49 0.70
CA GLU A 68 2.62 9.61 -0.20
C GLU A 68 1.33 10.38 -0.56
N LEU A 69 0.27 9.67 -0.97
CA LEU A 69 -1.04 10.28 -1.24
C LEU A 69 -1.62 11.00 -0.02
N ARG A 70 -1.59 10.35 1.15
CA ARG A 70 -2.06 10.96 2.40
C ARG A 70 -1.26 12.23 2.73
N GLY A 71 0.07 12.15 2.68
CA GLY A 71 0.95 13.27 2.97
C GLY A 71 0.70 14.46 2.03
N GLN A 72 0.54 14.21 0.73
CA GLN A 72 0.23 15.28 -0.24
C GLN A 72 -1.13 15.93 0.03
N ARG A 73 -2.18 15.16 0.34
CA ARG A 73 -3.50 15.70 0.70
C ARG A 73 -3.44 16.57 1.95
N GLU A 74 -2.76 16.08 2.99
CA GLU A 74 -2.60 16.82 4.27
C GLU A 74 -1.84 18.13 4.07
N MET A 75 -0.72 18.09 3.35
CA MET A 75 0.07 19.28 3.05
C MET A 75 -0.69 20.28 2.18
N LEU A 76 -1.42 19.80 1.17
CA LEU A 76 -2.23 20.65 0.30
C LEU A 76 -3.32 21.37 1.11
N LEU A 77 -4.06 20.65 1.95
CA LEU A 77 -5.08 21.23 2.81
C LEU A 77 -4.49 22.24 3.81
N GLN A 78 -3.32 21.94 4.39
CA GLN A 78 -2.61 22.87 5.26
C GLN A 78 -2.24 24.16 4.52
N PHE A 79 -1.67 24.07 3.32
CA PHE A 79 -1.32 25.25 2.52
C PHE A 79 -2.54 26.04 2.08
N MET A 80 -3.62 25.37 1.65
CA MET A 80 -4.89 26.03 1.34
C MET A 80 -5.44 26.77 2.56
N THR A 81 -5.38 26.16 3.74
CA THR A 81 -5.86 26.78 4.98
C THR A 81 -5.02 28.00 5.37
N LEU A 82 -3.69 27.91 5.20
CA LEU A 82 -2.78 29.03 5.46
C LEU A 82 -2.97 30.19 4.49
N LYS A 83 -3.20 29.92 3.20
CA LYS A 83 -3.32 30.95 2.17
C LYS A 83 -4.72 31.56 2.10
N PHE A 84 -5.76 30.73 2.21
CA PHE A 84 -7.14 31.13 1.95
C PHE A 84 -8.01 31.20 3.20
N GLY A 85 -7.51 30.74 4.35
CA GLY A 85 -8.27 30.69 5.59
C GLY A 85 -9.15 29.44 5.68
N SER A 86 -10.31 29.56 6.33
CA SER A 86 -11.21 28.42 6.57
C SER A 86 -11.73 27.81 5.25
N LEU A 87 -11.54 26.50 5.09
CA LEU A 87 -12.06 25.73 3.95
C LEU A 87 -13.42 25.11 4.28
N SER A 88 -14.29 24.99 3.27
CA SER A 88 -15.57 24.29 3.44
C SER A 88 -15.36 22.77 3.50
N ALA A 89 -16.27 22.05 4.16
CA ALA A 89 -16.22 20.59 4.25
C ALA A 89 -16.23 19.92 2.88
N GLN A 90 -16.90 20.52 1.89
CA GLN A 90 -16.93 20.02 0.52
C GLN A 90 -15.55 20.06 -0.13
N VAL A 91 -14.81 21.17 0.01
CA VAL A 91 -13.46 21.31 -0.54
C VAL A 91 -12.51 20.31 0.11
N VAL A 92 -12.58 20.18 1.44
CA VAL A 92 -11.77 19.20 2.17
C VAL A 92 -12.04 17.78 1.67
N SER A 93 -13.31 17.41 1.51
CA SER A 93 -13.69 16.09 1.01
C SER A 93 -13.21 15.81 -0.41
N GLN A 94 -13.20 16.81 -1.30
CA GLN A 94 -12.74 16.64 -2.68
C GLN A 94 -11.22 16.40 -2.75
N ILE A 95 -10.44 17.11 -1.94
CA ILE A 95 -8.99 16.86 -1.83
C ILE A 95 -8.73 15.47 -1.23
N GLN A 96 -9.44 15.10 -0.16
CA GLN A 96 -9.27 13.80 0.48
C GLN A 96 -9.64 12.62 -0.43
N ALA A 97 -10.60 12.82 -1.33
CA ALA A 97 -11.00 11.82 -2.33
C ALA A 97 -10.06 11.73 -3.55
N SER A 98 -9.05 12.60 -3.67
CA SER A 98 -8.16 12.61 -4.84
C SER A 98 -7.13 11.49 -4.78
N GLU A 99 -7.20 10.52 -5.69
CA GLU A 99 -6.33 9.31 -5.73
C GLU A 99 -5.09 9.44 -6.62
N SER A 100 -4.87 10.59 -7.27
CA SER A 100 -3.71 10.86 -8.12
C SER A 100 -2.77 11.86 -7.45
N THR A 101 -1.50 11.46 -7.32
CA THR A 101 -0.43 12.35 -6.86
C THR A 101 -0.16 13.47 -7.86
N GLU A 102 -0.29 13.21 -9.16
CA GLU A 102 -0.14 14.23 -10.20
C GLU A 102 -1.20 15.33 -10.08
N LYS A 103 -2.46 14.94 -9.85
CA LYS A 103 -3.54 15.92 -9.62
C LYS A 103 -3.26 16.75 -8.36
N LEU A 104 -2.83 16.10 -7.26
CA LEU A 104 -2.49 16.81 -6.03
C LEU A 104 -1.32 17.78 -6.21
N GLN A 105 -0.32 17.41 -7.02
CA GLN A 105 0.80 18.29 -7.37
C GLN A 105 0.36 19.49 -8.21
N GLN A 106 -0.49 19.27 -9.22
CA GLN A 106 -1.07 20.37 -10.02
C GLN A 106 -1.88 21.34 -9.16
N LEU A 107 -2.64 20.81 -8.19
CA LEU A 107 -3.35 21.64 -7.23
C LEU A 107 -2.37 22.40 -6.33
N ALA A 108 -1.28 21.79 -5.88
CA ALA A 108 -0.27 22.50 -5.09
C ALA A 108 0.33 23.69 -5.85
N ASP A 109 0.64 23.52 -7.14
CA ASP A 109 1.12 24.61 -8.00
C ASP A 109 0.03 25.69 -8.20
N ALA A 110 -1.22 25.27 -8.41
CA ALA A 110 -2.35 26.18 -8.55
C ALA A 110 -2.60 27.03 -7.29
N ILE A 111 -2.27 26.53 -6.09
CA ILE A 111 -2.32 27.34 -4.86
C ILE A 111 -1.46 28.58 -5.04
N ILE A 112 -0.22 28.45 -5.54
CA ILE A 112 0.72 29.56 -5.64
C ILE A 112 0.18 30.65 -6.58
N HIS A 113 -0.37 30.25 -7.72
CA HIS A 113 -0.85 31.17 -8.76
C HIS A 113 -2.25 31.75 -8.50
N SER A 114 -3.04 31.15 -7.61
CA SER A 114 -4.39 31.61 -7.31
C SER A 114 -4.36 32.75 -6.27
N PRO A 115 -4.87 33.96 -6.57
CA PRO A 115 -4.88 35.08 -5.63
C PRO A 115 -5.85 34.86 -4.46
N ASP A 116 -6.94 34.12 -4.69
CA ASP A 116 -8.00 33.85 -3.71
C ASP A 116 -8.56 32.42 -3.87
N LEU A 117 -9.38 32.01 -2.89
CA LEU A 117 -10.00 30.69 -2.89
C LEU A 117 -10.90 30.48 -4.10
N GLN A 118 -11.66 31.49 -4.52
CA GLN A 118 -12.63 31.35 -5.61
C GLN A 118 -11.92 31.03 -6.94
N THR A 119 -10.77 31.65 -7.17
CA THR A 119 -9.92 31.39 -8.33
C THR A 119 -9.30 30.00 -8.25
N PHE A 120 -8.85 29.59 -7.06
CA PHE A 120 -8.29 28.26 -6.86
C PHE A 120 -9.31 27.14 -7.17
N LEU A 121 -10.55 27.30 -6.73
CA LEU A 121 -11.61 26.30 -6.90
C LEU A 121 -11.94 25.97 -8.36
N GLN A 122 -11.49 26.77 -9.33
CA GLN A 122 -11.63 26.45 -10.75
C GLN A 122 -10.71 25.31 -11.21
N ASN A 123 -9.69 24.95 -10.42
CA ASN A 123 -8.73 23.89 -10.73
C ASN A 123 -9.06 22.55 -10.03
N LEU A 124 -10.05 22.55 -9.13
CA LEU A 124 -10.41 21.45 -8.24
C LEU A 124 -11.25 20.38 -8.96
#